data_AF-A0A1I7XJV6-F1
#
_entry.id   AF-A0A1I7XJV6-F1
#
_cell.length_a   1.000
_cell.length_b   1.000
_cell.length_c   1.000
_cell.angle_alpha   90.00
_cell.angle_beta   90.00
_cell.angle_gamma   90.00
#
_symmetry.space_group_name_H-M   'P 1'
#
loop_
_entity.id
_entity.type
_entity.pdbx_description
1 polymer ?
#
loop_
_entity_poly.entity_id
_entity_poly.type
_entity_poly.pdbx_seq_one_letter_code
_entity_poly.pdbx_strand_id
1 'polypeptide(L)'
;MHDSQRDRLSIELLDPPQDMQEVESQEPRFISTLVETNGRYDGLIVHSPHEYETILYLNQMGVFNFVDDGSIQGCAVLKLSDGRKRSMSLWVEFITASGYLSARKIRSRFQTLVGQAVEKPQFSSMEGDAWAMNLTGAENVLLGVLIQLVSCLQCRRCAHYFLPQLDLLRGKPHHLLDQSSKLAWNLVRQLMLNARALENL
;
A
#
# COMPACT_ATOMS: atom_id res chain seq x y z
N MET A 1 -19.38 5.90 17.65
CA MET A 1 -19.43 6.95 16.62
C MET A 1 -18.03 7.56 16.52
N HIS A 2 -17.11 6.85 15.86
CA HIS A 2 -15.84 7.36 15.36
C HIS A 2 -15.42 6.35 14.31
N ASP A 3 -15.94 6.60 13.12
CA ASP A 3 -15.63 5.87 11.91
C ASP A 3 -14.18 6.20 11.56
N SER A 4 -13.24 5.37 12.00
CA SER A 4 -11.86 5.42 11.50
C SER A 4 -11.89 4.80 10.11
N GLN A 5 -12.50 5.52 9.16
CA GLN A 5 -12.22 5.31 7.75
C GLN A 5 -10.71 5.22 7.63
N ARG A 6 -10.24 4.09 7.10
CA ARG A 6 -8.87 3.97 6.62
C ARG A 6 -8.70 5.14 5.65
N ASP A 7 -7.96 6.18 6.04
CA ASP A 7 -7.51 7.26 5.15
C ASP A 7 -6.48 6.66 4.18
N ARG A 8 -6.93 5.71 3.37
CA ARG A 8 -6.25 5.16 2.22
C ARG A 8 -6.66 6.06 1.07
N LEU A 9 -5.84 7.08 0.85
CA LEU A 9 -6.04 8.03 -0.24
C LEU A 9 -5.41 7.41 -1.48
N SER A 10 -6.26 6.86 -2.34
CA SER A 10 -5.91 6.54 -3.73
C SER A 10 -5.68 7.86 -4.44
N ILE A 11 -4.42 8.29 -4.55
CA ILE A 11 -4.04 9.38 -5.43
C ILE A 11 -3.86 8.74 -6.80
N GLU A 12 -4.79 8.99 -7.72
CA GLU A 12 -4.65 8.57 -9.11
C GLU A 12 -3.52 9.39 -9.74
N LEU A 13 -2.31 8.85 -9.69
CA LEU A 13 -1.23 9.30 -10.57
C LEU A 13 -1.56 8.76 -11.96
N LEU A 14 -1.56 9.64 -12.97
CA LEU A 14 -1.82 9.23 -14.36
C LEU A 14 -0.55 8.69 -14.99
N ASP A 15 0.61 9.29 -14.66
CA ASP A 15 1.94 8.81 -15.03
C ASP A 15 2.94 9.05 -13.88
N PRO A 16 3.08 8.08 -12.94
CA PRO A 16 3.86 8.27 -11.71
C PRO A 16 5.29 8.80 -11.89
N PRO A 17 6.07 8.38 -12.90
CA PRO A 17 7.41 8.93 -13.14
C PRO A 17 7.43 10.42 -13.51
N GLN A 18 6.50 10.88 -14.37
CA GLN A 18 6.46 12.28 -14.81
C GLN A 18 5.85 13.20 -13.76
N ASP A 19 4.74 12.79 -13.14
CA ASP A 19 4.07 13.56 -12.09
C ASP A 19 5.04 13.85 -10.93
N MET A 20 5.88 12.86 -10.59
CA MET A 20 6.88 13.01 -9.53
C MET A 20 8.04 13.95 -9.90
N GLN A 21 8.43 14.07 -11.17
CA GLN A 21 9.46 15.04 -11.57
C GLN A 21 8.99 16.48 -11.37
N GLU A 22 7.73 16.75 -11.67
CA GLU A 22 7.14 18.07 -11.45
C GLU A 22 6.98 18.36 -9.95
N VAL A 23 6.53 17.38 -9.16
CA VAL A 23 6.50 17.51 -7.69
C VAL A 23 7.89 17.81 -7.13
N GLU A 24 8.92 17.11 -7.58
CA GLU A 24 10.31 17.32 -7.17
C GLU A 24 10.82 18.71 -7.57
N SER A 25 10.43 19.23 -8.74
CA SER A 25 10.79 20.59 -9.17
C SER A 25 10.23 21.68 -8.26
N GLN A 26 9.03 21.46 -7.71
CA GLN A 26 8.35 22.41 -6.81
C GLN A 26 8.77 22.21 -5.35
N GLU A 27 9.11 20.99 -4.97
CA GLU A 27 9.52 20.62 -3.62
C GLU A 27 10.60 19.52 -3.67
N PRO A 28 11.90 19.90 -3.71
CA PRO A 28 13.02 18.97 -3.89
C PRO A 28 13.18 17.93 -2.76
N ARG A 29 12.41 18.05 -1.68
CA ARG A 29 12.38 17.06 -0.59
C ARG A 29 11.55 15.81 -0.94
N PHE A 30 10.65 15.89 -1.93
CA PHE A 30 9.86 14.77 -2.44
C PHE A 30 10.52 14.15 -3.68
N ILE A 31 11.65 13.47 -3.45
CA ILE A 31 12.42 12.81 -4.50
C ILE A 31 11.72 11.52 -4.91
N SER A 32 11.53 11.30 -6.21
CA SER A 32 10.95 10.04 -6.70
C SER A 32 11.82 8.84 -6.34
N THR A 33 11.22 7.83 -5.70
CA THR A 33 11.88 6.55 -5.41
C THR A 33 11.44 5.43 -6.34
N LEU A 34 10.60 5.75 -7.34
CA LEU A 34 10.17 4.81 -8.38
C LEU A 34 11.32 4.57 -9.35
N VAL A 35 12.14 3.56 -9.06
CA VAL A 35 13.21 3.12 -9.95
C VAL A 35 12.83 1.78 -10.55
N GLU A 36 12.84 1.70 -11.89
CA GLU A 36 12.68 0.44 -12.59
C GLU A 36 13.97 -0.38 -12.50
N THR A 37 13.88 -1.60 -11.98
CA THR A 37 14.98 -2.56 -11.95
C THR A 37 14.47 -3.92 -12.41
N ASN A 38 15.00 -4.42 -13.53
CA ASN A 38 14.63 -5.72 -14.12
C ASN A 38 13.11 -5.88 -14.38
N GLY A 39 12.46 -4.85 -14.92
CA GLY A 39 11.02 -4.89 -15.23
C GLY A 39 10.11 -4.82 -14.01
N ARG A 40 10.63 -4.42 -12.84
CA ARG A 40 9.85 -4.14 -11.63
C ARG A 40 10.17 -2.75 -11.10
N TYR A 41 9.16 -2.04 -10.64
CA TYR A 41 9.31 -0.78 -9.93
C TYR A 41 9.43 -1.04 -8.43
N ASP A 42 10.52 -0.58 -7.81
CA ASP A 42 10.64 -0.67 -6.36
C ASP A 42 9.61 0.24 -5.66
N GLY A 43 9.01 -0.26 -4.59
CA GLY A 43 7.93 0.42 -3.86
C GLY A 43 6.56 0.44 -4.56
N LEU A 44 6.41 -0.14 -5.77
CA LEU A 44 5.11 -0.27 -6.44
C LEU A 44 4.37 -1.55 -5.98
N ILE A 45 3.14 -1.38 -5.52
CA ILE A 45 2.26 -2.46 -5.05
C ILE A 45 1.01 -2.46 -5.93
N VAL A 46 0.74 -3.56 -6.62
CA VAL A 46 -0.46 -3.73 -7.44
C VAL A 46 -1.60 -4.30 -6.59
N HIS A 47 -2.72 -3.60 -6.52
CA HIS A 47 -3.94 -4.05 -5.84
C HIS A 47 -4.92 -4.71 -6.81
N SER A 48 -5.05 -4.16 -8.02
CA SER A 48 -5.87 -4.67 -9.10
C SER A 48 -5.31 -4.21 -10.46
N PRO A 49 -5.84 -4.68 -11.60
CA PRO A 49 -5.43 -4.20 -12.94
C PRO A 49 -5.56 -2.67 -13.14
N HIS A 50 -6.34 -2.00 -12.29
CA HIS A 50 -6.60 -0.55 -12.38
C HIS A 50 -6.26 0.21 -11.08
N GLU A 51 -5.73 -0.47 -10.06
CA GLU A 51 -5.41 0.14 -8.77
C GLU A 51 -4.03 -0.31 -8.32
N TYR A 52 -3.16 0.66 -8.08
CA TYR A 52 -1.80 0.45 -7.60
C TYR A 52 -1.46 1.50 -6.54
N GLU A 53 -0.44 1.20 -5.75
CA GLU A 53 0.05 2.04 -4.66
C GLU A 53 1.56 2.14 -4.77
N THR A 54 2.08 3.36 -4.77
CA THR A 54 3.53 3.60 -4.76
C THR A 54 3.94 4.08 -3.38
N ILE A 55 4.96 3.45 -2.81
CA ILE A 55 5.61 3.88 -1.57
C ILE A 55 6.71 4.90 -1.92
N LEU A 56 6.51 6.13 -1.47
CA LEU A 56 7.53 7.18 -1.54
C LEU A 56 8.35 7.21 -0.24
N TYR A 57 9.64 6.91 -0.32
CA TYR A 57 10.52 6.98 0.86
C TYR A 57 11.05 8.38 1.08
N LEU A 58 10.77 8.95 2.25
CA LEU A 58 11.19 10.31 2.61
C LEU A 58 12.52 10.31 3.37
N ASN A 59 13.41 11.24 3.04
CA ASN A 59 14.67 11.40 3.76
C ASN A 59 14.43 11.99 5.16
N GLN A 60 14.72 11.21 6.21
CA GLN A 60 14.42 11.56 7.60
C GLN A 60 15.60 12.15 8.40
N MET A 61 16.81 12.24 7.83
CA MET A 61 18.05 12.75 8.48
C MET A 61 18.42 12.13 9.85
N GLY A 62 17.77 11.04 10.28
CA GLY A 62 18.07 10.34 11.53
C GLY A 62 17.78 11.12 12.82
N VAL A 63 16.97 12.18 12.78
CA VAL A 63 16.66 13.02 13.97
C VAL A 63 15.45 12.52 14.78
N PHE A 64 14.67 11.61 14.20
CA PHE A 64 13.47 11.02 14.81
C PHE A 64 13.75 9.61 15.34
N ASN A 65 13.14 9.29 16.48
CA ASN A 65 13.01 7.94 16.98
C ASN A 65 11.68 7.35 16.51
N PHE A 66 11.72 6.07 16.14
CA PHE A 66 10.53 5.26 15.95
C PHE A 66 9.96 4.88 17.32
N VAL A 67 8.68 5.18 17.54
CA VAL A 67 7.96 4.86 18.77
C VAL A 67 6.73 4.06 18.39
N ASP A 68 6.71 2.80 18.80
CA ASP A 68 5.55 1.93 18.77
C ASP A 68 5.21 1.56 20.22
N ASP A 69 4.20 2.24 20.77
CA ASP A 69 3.68 1.98 22.11
C ASP A 69 2.40 1.14 22.08
N GLY A 70 2.01 0.62 20.91
CA GLY A 70 0.78 -0.14 20.71
C GLY A 70 -0.52 0.67 20.89
N SER A 71 -0.44 2.01 21.01
CA SER A 71 -1.62 2.87 21.16
C SER A 71 -2.58 2.77 19.97
N ILE A 72 -2.05 2.54 18.77
CA ILE A 72 -2.82 2.32 17.55
C ILE A 72 -2.27 1.06 16.86
N GLN A 73 -3.10 0.04 16.73
CA GLN A 73 -2.70 -1.23 16.10
C GLN A 73 -2.26 -1.02 14.65
N GLY A 74 -1.06 -1.50 14.33
CA GLY A 74 -0.49 -1.39 12.99
C GLY A 74 0.00 0.01 12.63
N CYS A 75 0.11 0.91 13.60
CA CYS A 75 0.65 2.24 13.41
C CYS A 75 1.77 2.49 14.41
N ALA A 76 2.72 3.32 13.99
CA ALA A 76 3.78 3.82 14.83
C ALA A 76 3.94 5.32 14.59
N VAL A 77 4.62 6.00 15.51
CA VAL A 77 4.84 7.43 15.42
C VAL A 77 6.32 7.76 15.42
N LEU A 78 6.68 8.81 14.68
CA LEU A 78 8.03 9.36 14.68
C LEU A 78 8.08 10.56 15.62
N LYS A 79 8.96 10.51 16.62
CA LYS A 79 9.13 11.56 17.63
C LYS A 79 10.57 12.06 17.63
N LEU A 80 10.78 13.37 17.76
CA LEU A 80 12.12 13.92 17.88
C LEU A 80 12.89 13.24 19.01
N SER A 81 14.12 12.83 18.70
CA SER A 81 15.05 12.29 19.70
C SER A 81 15.45 13.33 20.74
N ASP A 82 15.59 14.59 20.31
CA ASP A 82 15.85 15.75 21.14
C ASP A 82 15.14 16.97 20.52
N GLY A 83 14.44 17.76 21.34
CA GLY A 83 13.77 18.99 20.89
C GLY A 83 14.73 20.02 20.29
N ARG A 84 16.01 20.01 20.68
CA ARG A 84 17.04 20.89 20.11
C ARG A 84 17.36 20.56 18.65
N LYS A 85 17.14 19.30 18.23
CA LYS A 85 17.34 18.85 16.84
C LYS A 85 16.17 19.20 15.92
N ARG A 86 15.15 19.91 16.43
CA ARG A 86 13.97 20.31 15.64
C ARG A 86 14.36 21.07 14.37
N SER A 87 15.26 22.03 14.49
CA SER A 87 15.75 22.83 13.35
C SER A 87 16.67 22.08 12.40
N MET A 88 17.17 20.89 12.79
CA MET A 88 17.99 20.03 11.94
C MET A 88 17.16 19.12 11.03
N SER A 89 15.83 19.07 11.22
CA SER A 89 14.95 18.25 10.39
C SER A 89 14.61 18.95 9.08
N LEU A 90 14.67 18.21 7.97
CA LEU A 90 14.12 18.68 6.68
C LEU A 90 12.61 18.93 6.74
N TRP A 91 11.90 18.35 7.71
CA TRP A 91 10.44 18.36 7.80
C TRP A 91 9.94 19.22 8.97
N VAL A 92 10.72 20.23 9.38
CA VAL A 92 10.52 21.03 10.60
C VAL A 92 9.12 21.64 10.71
N GLU A 93 8.51 22.04 9.59
CA GLU A 93 7.17 22.63 9.53
C GLU A 93 6.05 21.62 9.82
N PHE A 94 6.35 20.33 9.66
CA PHE A 94 5.39 19.24 9.89
C PHE A 94 5.49 18.65 11.30
N ILE A 95 6.45 19.13 12.12
CA ILE A 95 6.61 18.70 13.51
C ILE A 95 5.57 19.40 14.38
N THR A 96 4.82 18.65 15.18
CA THR A 96 3.85 19.20 16.14
C THR A 96 4.56 19.97 17.27
N ALA A 97 3.81 20.75 18.06
CA ALA A 97 4.36 21.38 19.27
C ALA A 97 4.93 20.33 20.26
N SER A 98 4.32 19.15 20.30
CA SER A 98 4.74 18.00 21.11
C SER A 98 5.92 17.19 20.54
N GLY A 99 6.48 17.59 19.38
CA GLY A 99 7.67 16.98 18.79
C GLY A 99 7.44 15.73 17.93
N TYR A 100 6.19 15.46 17.53
CA TYR A 100 5.85 14.34 16.63
C TYR A 100 5.83 14.80 15.17
N LEU A 101 6.33 13.97 14.27
CA LEU A 101 6.23 14.23 12.84
C LEU A 101 4.82 13.88 12.34
N SER A 102 4.10 14.86 11.78
CA SER A 102 2.71 14.64 11.36
C SER A 102 2.62 14.08 9.95
N ALA A 103 2.36 12.77 9.84
CA ALA A 103 2.07 12.10 8.56
C ALA A 103 0.89 12.76 7.82
N ARG A 104 -0.14 13.23 8.54
CA ARG A 104 -1.29 13.92 7.95
C ARG A 104 -0.92 15.24 7.27
N LYS A 105 -0.05 16.05 7.89
CA LYS A 105 0.37 17.32 7.31
C LYS A 105 1.28 17.12 6.08
N ILE A 106 2.21 16.17 6.16
CA ILE A 106 3.07 15.78 5.02
C ILE A 106 2.19 15.32 3.85
N ARG A 107 1.22 14.43 4.12
CA ARG A 107 0.27 13.94 3.12
C ARG A 107 -0.52 15.07 2.48
N SER A 108 -1.11 15.96 3.28
CA SER A 108 -1.89 17.08 2.77
C SER A 108 -1.06 18.00 1.87
N ARG A 109 0.22 18.23 2.20
CA ARG A 109 1.12 19.04 1.37
C ARG A 109 1.43 18.31 0.05
N PHE A 110 1.78 17.03 0.12
CA PHE A 110 2.07 16.21 -1.05
C PHE A 110 0.88 16.15 -2.01
N GLN A 111 -0.34 15.98 -1.50
CA GLN A 111 -1.56 15.99 -2.30
C GLN A 111 -1.76 17.29 -3.08
N THR A 112 -1.49 18.43 -2.45
CA THR A 112 -1.58 19.72 -3.16
C THR A 112 -0.56 19.80 -4.30
N LEU A 113 0.67 19.34 -4.09
CA LEU A 113 1.71 19.33 -5.12
C LEU A 113 1.37 18.41 -6.29
N VAL A 114 0.88 17.20 -5.99
CA VAL A 114 0.43 16.26 -7.04
C VAL A 114 -0.76 16.83 -7.81
N GLY A 115 -1.75 17.41 -7.12
CA GLY A 115 -2.88 18.06 -7.79
C GLY A 115 -2.43 19.15 -8.76
N GLN A 116 -1.40 19.92 -8.40
CA GLN A 116 -0.80 20.94 -9.27
C GLN A 116 -0.01 20.34 -10.44
N ALA A 117 0.65 19.20 -10.24
CA ALA A 117 1.41 18.52 -11.28
C ALA A 117 0.49 17.91 -12.36
N VAL A 118 -0.62 17.31 -11.95
CA VAL A 118 -1.58 16.60 -12.83
C VAL A 118 -2.42 17.56 -13.70
N GLU A 119 -2.54 18.85 -13.34
CA GLU A 119 -3.29 19.85 -14.14
C GLU A 119 -2.62 20.25 -15.47
N LYS A 120 -1.41 19.75 -15.79
CA LYS A 120 -0.72 20.00 -17.06
C LYS A 120 -0.99 18.87 -18.08
N PRO A 121 -1.58 19.15 -19.25
CA PRO A 121 -1.84 18.11 -20.24
C PRO A 121 -0.62 17.88 -21.13
N GLN A 122 0.01 16.72 -21.02
CA GLN A 122 0.87 16.15 -22.06
C GLN A 122 0.79 14.62 -21.97
N PHE A 123 0.10 13.99 -22.92
CA PHE A 123 -0.11 12.55 -22.94
C PHE A 123 0.51 11.96 -24.20
N SER A 124 1.40 10.98 -24.04
CA SER A 124 1.74 10.02 -25.09
C SER A 124 1.74 8.62 -24.50
N SER A 125 0.74 7.83 -24.87
CA SER A 125 0.61 6.43 -24.48
C SER A 125 1.68 5.56 -25.12
N MET A 126 2.21 4.59 -24.38
CA MET A 126 2.80 3.38 -24.96
C MET A 126 2.21 2.12 -24.30
N GLU A 127 1.75 1.22 -25.15
CA GLU A 127 1.23 -0.13 -24.90
C GLU A 127 2.35 -1.19 -24.79
N GLY A 128 2.01 -2.36 -24.22
CA GLY A 128 2.70 -3.64 -24.39
C GLY A 128 3.59 -4.06 -23.20
N ASP A 129 3.70 -5.32 -22.76
CA ASP A 129 3.17 -6.62 -23.20
C ASP A 129 3.20 -7.59 -22.01
N ALA A 130 2.26 -8.55 -22.01
CA ALA A 130 2.11 -9.57 -20.97
C ALA A 130 3.16 -10.69 -21.08
N TRP A 131 3.67 -11.15 -19.92
CA TRP A 131 4.49 -12.36 -19.81
C TRP A 131 3.74 -13.44 -19.02
N ALA A 132 3.39 -14.52 -19.69
CA ALA A 132 2.85 -15.72 -19.08
C ALA A 132 3.98 -16.55 -18.46
N MET A 133 3.95 -16.75 -17.14
CA MET A 133 4.86 -17.68 -16.47
C MET A 133 4.18 -19.05 -16.27
N ASN A 134 4.94 -20.10 -16.56
CA ASN A 134 4.55 -21.50 -16.44
C ASN A 134 4.46 -21.90 -14.94
N LEU A 135 3.31 -22.44 -14.50
CA LEU A 135 2.89 -22.54 -13.09
C LEU A 135 2.94 -23.96 -12.48
N THR A 136 3.65 -24.92 -13.08
CA THR A 136 3.58 -26.34 -12.70
C THR A 136 4.06 -26.68 -11.28
N GLY A 137 4.77 -25.78 -10.58
CA GLY A 137 5.12 -25.91 -9.15
C GLY A 137 4.25 -25.11 -8.17
N ALA A 138 3.49 -24.14 -8.66
CA ALA A 138 2.71 -23.19 -7.86
C ALA A 138 1.31 -23.69 -7.51
N GLU A 139 0.79 -24.67 -8.25
CA GLU A 139 -0.58 -25.22 -8.08
C GLU A 139 -0.81 -25.74 -6.64
N ASN A 140 0.19 -26.40 -6.05
CA ASN A 140 0.09 -26.95 -4.70
C ASN A 140 0.17 -25.88 -3.60
N VAL A 141 0.93 -24.81 -3.83
CA VAL A 141 1.03 -23.67 -2.90
C VAL A 141 -0.24 -22.82 -2.98
N LEU A 142 -0.77 -22.62 -4.19
CA LEU A 142 -2.01 -21.88 -4.43
C LEU A 142 -3.19 -22.53 -3.71
N LEU A 143 -3.37 -23.85 -3.81
CA LEU A 143 -4.43 -24.57 -3.09
C LEU A 143 -4.31 -24.42 -1.58
N GLY A 144 -3.09 -24.53 -1.02
CA GLY A 144 -2.85 -24.32 0.41
C GLY A 144 -3.23 -22.91 0.87
N VAL A 145 -2.84 -21.88 0.10
CA VAL A 145 -3.17 -20.48 0.39
C VAL A 145 -4.68 -20.22 0.26
N LEU A 146 -5.34 -20.78 -0.75
CA LEU A 146 -6.78 -20.63 -0.95
C LEU A 146 -7.59 -21.33 0.16
N ILE A 147 -7.16 -22.51 0.63
CA ILE A 147 -7.80 -23.19 1.77
C ILE A 147 -7.59 -22.38 3.06
N GLN A 148 -6.41 -21.81 3.27
CA GLN A 148 -6.14 -20.92 4.39
C GLN A 148 -7.02 -19.67 4.31
N LEU A 149 -7.22 -19.10 3.12
CA LEU A 149 -8.13 -17.98 2.89
C LEU A 149 -9.58 -18.34 3.24
N VAL A 150 -10.08 -19.51 2.80
CA VAL A 150 -11.43 -20.00 3.17
C VAL A 150 -11.57 -20.06 4.69
N SER A 151 -10.56 -20.59 5.39
CA SER A 151 -10.54 -20.68 6.85
C SER A 151 -10.56 -19.30 7.51
N CYS A 152 -9.74 -18.35 7.03
CA CYS A 152 -9.74 -16.97 7.53
C CYS A 152 -11.10 -16.27 7.34
N LEU A 153 -11.76 -16.48 6.20
CA LEU A 153 -13.07 -15.91 5.90
C LEU A 153 -14.17 -16.49 6.80
N GLN A 154 -14.18 -17.82 7.01
CA GLN A 154 -15.14 -18.49 7.89
C GLN A 154 -14.94 -18.10 9.36
N CYS A 155 -13.68 -18.00 9.80
CA CYS A 155 -13.32 -17.54 11.15
C CYS A 155 -13.46 -16.02 11.32
N ARG A 156 -13.76 -15.28 10.23
CA ARG A 156 -13.90 -13.81 10.20
C ARG A 156 -12.70 -13.07 10.77
N ARG A 157 -11.52 -13.68 10.66
CA ARG A 157 -10.27 -13.16 11.21
C ARG A 157 -9.13 -13.57 10.30
N CYS A 158 -8.36 -12.58 9.87
CA CYS A 158 -7.12 -12.78 9.12
C CYS A 158 -6.05 -11.91 9.76
N ALA A 159 -5.23 -12.51 10.62
CA ALA A 159 -4.15 -11.79 11.27
C ALA A 159 -3.09 -11.38 10.25
N HIS A 160 -2.58 -10.15 10.36
CA HIS A 160 -1.44 -9.72 9.58
C HIS A 160 -0.20 -10.53 9.97
N TYR A 161 0.57 -10.98 8.97
CA TYR A 161 1.67 -11.93 9.16
C TYR A 161 2.71 -11.48 10.22
N PHE A 162 3.15 -10.22 10.15
CA PHE A 162 4.13 -9.65 11.09
C PHE A 162 3.49 -9.02 12.33
N LEU A 163 2.20 -8.73 12.29
CA LEU A 163 1.49 -7.99 13.35
C LEU A 163 0.24 -8.78 13.74
N PRO A 164 0.34 -9.84 14.56
CA PRO A 164 -0.78 -10.75 14.83
C PRO A 164 -2.00 -10.09 15.48
N GLN A 165 -1.80 -8.91 16.05
CA GLN A 165 -2.83 -8.09 16.69
C GLN A 165 -3.68 -7.31 15.69
N LEU A 166 -3.17 -7.11 14.46
CA LEU A 166 -3.86 -6.44 13.38
C LEU A 166 -4.67 -7.49 12.58
N ASP A 167 -5.98 -7.32 12.55
CA ASP A 167 -6.89 -8.16 11.76
C ASP A 167 -7.26 -7.46 10.44
N LEU A 168 -6.88 -8.05 9.31
CA LEU A 168 -7.09 -7.53 7.97
C LEU A 168 -8.57 -7.52 7.57
N LEU A 169 -9.37 -8.43 8.11
CA LEU A 169 -10.81 -8.53 7.85
C LEU A 169 -11.64 -7.60 8.76
N ARG A 170 -11.00 -6.90 9.70
CA ARG A 170 -11.67 -6.00 10.63
C ARG A 170 -12.44 -4.91 9.89
N GLY A 171 -13.71 -4.76 10.24
CA GLY A 171 -14.62 -3.76 9.67
C GLY A 171 -15.32 -4.17 8.37
N LYS A 172 -15.09 -5.40 7.87
CA LYS A 172 -15.84 -5.93 6.72
C LYS A 172 -17.15 -6.57 7.18
N PRO A 173 -18.27 -6.35 6.45
CA PRO A 173 -19.56 -6.87 6.85
C PRO A 173 -19.60 -8.40 6.69
N HIS A 174 -20.17 -9.10 7.68
CA HIS A 174 -20.12 -10.57 7.77
C HIS A 174 -20.73 -11.28 6.57
N HIS A 175 -21.82 -10.76 6.00
CA HIS A 175 -22.47 -11.36 4.84
C HIS A 175 -21.55 -11.39 3.60
N LEU A 176 -20.70 -10.37 3.41
CA LEU A 176 -19.72 -10.36 2.32
C LEU A 176 -18.62 -11.39 2.57
N LEU A 177 -18.17 -11.55 3.82
CA LEU A 177 -17.18 -12.56 4.18
C LEU A 177 -17.70 -13.99 3.92
N ASP A 178 -18.96 -14.25 4.28
CA ASP A 178 -19.61 -15.54 4.04
C ASP A 178 -19.81 -15.80 2.54
N GLN A 179 -20.13 -14.77 1.76
CA GLN A 179 -20.23 -14.87 0.29
C GLN A 179 -18.85 -15.12 -0.33
N SER A 180 -17.82 -14.37 0.05
CA SER A 180 -16.45 -14.56 -0.42
C SER A 180 -15.91 -15.94 -0.06
N SER A 181 -16.25 -16.47 1.13
CA SER A 181 -15.88 -17.83 1.53
C SER A 181 -16.46 -18.88 0.60
N LYS A 182 -17.74 -18.76 0.23
CA LYS A 182 -18.39 -19.67 -0.74
C LYS A 182 -17.75 -19.61 -2.11
N LEU A 183 -17.43 -18.42 -2.60
CA LEU A 183 -16.77 -18.24 -3.90
C LEU A 183 -15.36 -18.84 -3.89
N ALA A 184 -14.56 -18.53 -2.86
CA ALA A 184 -13.22 -19.08 -2.70
C ALA A 184 -13.25 -20.62 -2.59
N TRP A 185 -14.22 -21.19 -1.85
CA TRP A 185 -14.38 -22.64 -1.74
C TRP A 185 -14.79 -23.29 -3.08
N ASN A 186 -15.68 -22.67 -3.84
CA ASN A 186 -16.06 -23.18 -5.16
C ASN A 186 -14.86 -23.20 -6.11
N LEU A 187 -14.02 -22.16 -6.08
CA LEU A 187 -12.78 -22.10 -6.86
C LEU A 187 -11.80 -23.19 -6.42
N VAL A 188 -11.54 -23.35 -5.11
CA VAL A 188 -10.69 -24.42 -4.57
C VAL A 188 -11.19 -25.78 -5.03
N ARG A 189 -12.49 -26.03 -4.94
CA ARG A 189 -13.10 -27.30 -5.34
C ARG A 189 -12.93 -27.56 -6.83
N GLN A 190 -13.08 -26.55 -7.68
CA GLN A 190 -12.85 -26.69 -9.13
C GLN A 190 -11.39 -27.04 -9.43
N LEU A 191 -10.44 -26.34 -8.79
CA LEU A 191 -9.00 -26.57 -8.98
C LEU A 191 -8.54 -27.92 -8.42
N MET A 192 -9.09 -28.37 -7.28
CA MET A 192 -8.80 -29.70 -6.71
C MET A 192 -9.31 -30.85 -7.59
N LEU A 193 -10.43 -30.65 -8.29
CA LEU A 193 -11.05 -31.69 -9.12
C LEU A 193 -10.52 -31.70 -10.56
N ASN A 194 -10.05 -30.56 -11.06
CA ASN A 194 -9.49 -30.44 -12.39
C ASN A 194 -8.44 -29.31 -12.43
N ALA A 195 -7.16 -29.69 -12.42
CA ALA A 195 -6.06 -28.72 -12.54
C ALA A 195 -6.12 -27.93 -13.86
N ARG A 196 -6.64 -28.51 -14.95
CA ARG A 196 -6.86 -27.82 -16.23
C ARG A 196 -8.00 -26.80 -16.21
N ALA A 197 -8.76 -26.72 -15.11
CA ALA A 197 -9.73 -25.63 -14.94
C ALA A 197 -9.03 -24.26 -14.94
N LEU A 198 -7.73 -24.21 -14.60
CA LEU A 198 -6.92 -22.99 -14.67
C LEU A 198 -6.81 -22.40 -16.08
N GLU A 199 -6.89 -23.23 -17.13
CA GLU A 199 -6.82 -22.77 -18.53
C GLU A 199 -8.09 -22.01 -18.97
N ASN A 200 -9.17 -22.11 -18.19
CA ASN A 200 -10.48 -21.53 -18.52
C ASN A 200 -10.98 -20.52 -17.47
N LEU A 201 -10.09 -20.08 -16.56
CA LEU A 201 -10.32 -19.05 -15.55
C LEU A 201 -9.68 -17.72 -15.98
#